data_AF-A0A917AES9-F1
#
_entry.id   AF-A0A917AES9-F1
#
_cell.length_a   1.000
_cell.length_b   1.000
_cell.length_c   1.000
_cell.angle_alpha   90.00
_cell.angle_beta   90.00
_cell.angle_gamma   90.00
#
_symmetry.space_group_name_H-M   'P 1'
#
loop_
_entity.id
_entity.type
_entity.pdbx_description
1 polymer ?
#
loop_
_entity_poly.entity_id
_entity_poly.type
_entity_poly.pdbx_seq_one_letter_code
_entity_poly.pdbx_strand_id
1 'polypeptide(L)' 'MDIFQPVTMDQMLYALILTGMLREAMIFTLPDAIAGPGGWLINTADDDE' A
#
# COMPACT_ATOMS: atom_id res chain seq x y z
N MET A 1 22.88 17.02 -19.64
CA MET A 1 22.25 16.22 -18.58
C MET A 1 21.62 15.04 -19.27
N ASP A 2 22.17 13.84 -19.10
CA ASP A 2 21.67 12.64 -19.77
C ASP A 2 20.42 12.17 -19.02
N ILE A 3 19.24 12.47 -19.57
CA ILE A 3 17.95 12.24 -18.92
C ILE A 3 17.42 10.81 -19.11
N PHE A 4 18.14 9.98 -19.86
CA PHE A 4 17.77 8.59 -20.12
C PHE A 4 18.85 7.66 -19.56
N GLN A 5 18.79 7.41 -18.25
CA GLN A 5 19.58 6.35 -17.66
C GLN A 5 18.96 4.99 -17.99
N PRO A 6 19.75 4.02 -18.53
CA PRO A 6 19.26 2.68 -18.76
C PRO A 6 18.82 2.04 -17.43
N VAL A 7 17.54 1.67 -17.36
CA VAL A 7 17.02 0.90 -16.23
C VAL A 7 17.29 -0.58 -16.49
N THR A 8 17.95 -1.26 -15.54
CA THR A 8 18.21 -2.70 -15.66
C THR A 8 16.99 -3.51 -15.22
N MET A 9 16.90 -4.76 -15.68
CA MET A 9 15.78 -5.64 -15.32
C MET A 9 15.69 -5.89 -13.81
N ASP A 10 16.82 -6.04 -13.13
CA ASP A 10 16.87 -6.20 -11.67
C ASP A 10 16.36 -4.96 -10.93
N GLN A 11 16.60 -3.75 -11.45
CA GLN A 11 16.07 -2.52 -10.86
C GLN A 11 14.54 -2.47 -10.95
N MET A 12 13.97 -2.91 -12.07
CA MET A 12 12.52 -3.03 -12.21
C MET A 12 11.94 -4.09 -11.27
N LEU A 13 12.60 -5.24 -11.15
CA LEU A 13 12.16 -6.31 -10.25
C LEU A 13 12.21 -5.86 -8.79
N TYR A 14 13.28 -5.18 -8.38
CA TYR A 14 13.41 -4.63 -7.04
C TYR A 14 12.33 -3.58 -6.76
N ALA A 15 12.07 -2.66 -7.70
CA ALA A 15 11.01 -1.67 -7.55
C ALA A 15 9.62 -2.30 -7.42
N LEU A 16 9.34 -3.37 -8.20
CA LEU A 16 8.09 -4.11 -8.10
C LEU A 16 7.92 -4.75 -6.72
N ILE A 17 8.96 -5.46 -6.24
CA ILE A 17 8.93 -6.12 -4.94
C ILE A 17 8.79 -5.08 -3.83
N LEU A 18 9.58 -4.01 -3.87
CA LEU A 18 9.55 -2.94 -2.88
C LEU A 18 8.18 -2.27 -2.82
N THR A 19 7.57 -1.99 -3.98
CA THR A 19 6.24 -1.38 -4.07
C THR A 19 5.17 -2.32 -3.49
N GLY A 20 5.25 -3.62 -3.80
CA GLY A 20 4.36 -4.63 -3.23
C GLY A 20 4.50 -4.71 -1.70
N MET A 21 5.72 -4.75 -1.18
CA MET A 21 5.97 -4.76 0.26
C MET A 21 5.47 -3.49 0.95
N LEU A 22 5.67 -2.32 0.32
CA LEU A 22 5.18 -1.05 0.86
C LEU A 22 3.65 -1.02 0.93
N ARG A 23 2.97 -1.57 -0.08
CA ARG A 23 1.50 -1.70 -0.09
C ARG A 23 1.02 -2.51 1.12
N GLU A 24 1.60 -3.69 1.33
CA GLU A 24 1.21 -4.55 2.45
C GLU A 24 1.54 -3.92 3.80
N ALA A 25 2.68 -3.23 3.89
CA ALA A 25 3.04 -2.47 5.10
C ALA A 25 2.02 -1.36 5.39
N MET A 26 1.58 -0.59 4.38
CA MET A 26 0.57 0.44 4.56
C MET A 26 -0.77 -0.13 5.03
N ILE A 27 -1.17 -1.29 4.52
CA ILE A 27 -2.40 -1.97 4.95
C ILE A 27 -2.26 -2.46 6.40
N PHE A 28 -1.18 -3.15 6.72
CA PHE A 28 -0.97 -3.74 8.04
C PHE A 28 -0.77 -2.69 9.14
N THR A 29 -0.14 -1.56 8.80
CA THR A 29 0.11 -0.47 9.75
C THR A 29 -1.11 0.45 9.92
N LEU A 30 -2.14 0.30 9.09
CA LEU A 30 -3.32 1.16 9.17
C LEU A 30 -4.15 0.78 10.42
N PRO A 31 -4.39 1.72 11.34
CA PRO A 31 -5.13 1.43 12.56
C PRO A 31 -6.60 1.08 12.31
N ASP A 32 -7.15 0.19 13.13
CA ASP A 32 -8.58 -0.17 13.09
C ASP A 32 -9.51 1.01 13.38
N ALA A 33 -9.07 2.02 14.14
CA ALA A 33 -9.85 3.25 14.30
C ALA A 33 -10.06 4.01 12.98
N ILE A 34 -9.21 3.76 11.98
CA ILE A 34 -9.29 4.37 10.65
C ILE A 34 -10.01 3.43 9.67
N ALA A 35 -9.73 2.12 9.67
CA ALA A 35 -10.23 1.18 8.66
C ALA A 35 -11.03 -0.04 9.19
N GLY A 36 -11.22 -0.15 10.50
CA GLY A 36 -11.96 -1.21 11.17
C GLY A 36 -13.45 -0.87 11.40
N PRO A 37 -14.18 -1.67 12.20
CA PRO A 37 -15.61 -1.47 12.42
C PRO A 37 -15.90 -0.13 13.11
N GLY A 38 -16.71 0.73 12.47
CA GLY A 38 -16.91 2.12 12.90
C GLY A 38 -15.73 3.06 12.57
N GLY A 39 -14.80 2.63 11.72
CA GLY A 39 -13.64 3.42 11.28
C GLY A 39 -14.00 4.58 10.35
N TRP A 40 -13.13 5.60 10.31
CA TRP A 40 -13.38 6.83 9.55
C TRP A 40 -13.33 6.67 8.02
N LEU A 41 -12.43 5.83 7.50
CA LEU A 41 -12.20 5.65 6.06
C LEU A 41 -13.04 4.52 5.46
N ILE A 42 -13.18 3.40 6.17
CA ILE A 42 -14.00 2.25 5.76
C ILE A 42 -14.74 1.78 7.01
N ASN A 43 -16.06 1.95 7.02
CA ASN A 43 -16.89 1.38 8.08
C ASN A 43 -17.17 -0.09 7.73
N THR A 44 -16.53 -1.00 8.47
CA THR A 44 -16.78 -2.45 8.37
C THR A 44 -17.72 -2.96 9.46
N ALA A 45 -18.32 -2.07 10.26
CA ALA A 45 -19.46 -2.46 11.06
C ALA A 45 -20.61 -2.70 10.08
N ASP A 46 -21.14 -3.92 10.06
CA ASP A 46 -22.44 -4.15 9.45
C ASP A 46 -23.40 -3.18 10.14
N ASP A 47 -24.02 -2.29 9.35
CA ASP A 47 -25.19 -1.52 9.79
C ASP A 47 -26.34 -2.53 9.95
N ASP A 48 -26.24 -3.42 10.95
CA ASP A 48 -27.34 -4.27 11.39
C ASP A 48 -28.32 -3.37 12.16
N GLU A 49 -29.48 -3.15 11.53
CA GLU A 49 -30.73 -2.78 12.21
C GLU A 49 -31.09 -3.78 13.33
#